data_AF-Q68VJ2-F1
#
_entry.id   AF-Q68VJ2-F1
#
_cell.length_a   1.000
_cell.length_b   1.000
_cell.length_c   1.000
_cell.angle_alpha   90.00
_cell.angle_beta   90.00
_cell.angle_gamma   90.00
#
_symmetry.space_group_name_H-M   'P 1'
#
loop_
_entity.id
_entity.type
_entity.pdbx_description
1 polymer ?
#
loop_
_entity_poly.entity_id
_entity_poly.type
_entity_poly.pdbx_seq_one_letter_code
_entity_poly.pdbx_strand_id
1 'polypeptide(L)'
;FGDVSERLALRQRLKCRSFKWYLENVYPEMRVYNNTLTYGEVRNSKASAYCLDQGAEDGDRAILYPCHGMSSQLVRYSADGLLQLGPLGSTAFLPDSKCLVDDGTGRMPTLKRCEDVARPTQRLWDFTQSGPIVSRATGRCLEVEMSKDANFGLRLVVQRCSGQKWMIRNWIKHARH
;
A
#
# COMPACT_ATOMS: atom_id res chain seq x y z
N PHE A 1 -18.45 19.55 -10.27
CA PHE A 1 -17.71 19.78 -11.54
C PHE A 1 -18.76 20.22 -12.58
N GLY A 2 -18.58 21.39 -13.20
CA GLY A 2 -19.56 22.00 -14.13
C GLY A 2 -19.58 21.36 -15.52
N ASP A 3 -20.22 22.02 -16.49
CA ASP A 3 -20.29 21.54 -17.87
C ASP A 3 -18.92 21.55 -18.56
N VAL A 4 -18.62 20.46 -19.29
CA VAL A 4 -17.37 20.23 -20.01
C VAL A 4 -17.59 19.95 -21.50
N SER A 5 -18.81 20.12 -22.00
CA SER A 5 -19.19 19.79 -23.38
C SER A 5 -18.35 20.50 -24.43
N GLU A 6 -18.04 21.78 -24.24
CA GLU A 6 -17.18 22.54 -25.16
C GLU A 6 -15.74 21.99 -25.21
N ARG A 7 -15.19 21.55 -24.08
CA ARG A 7 -13.85 20.96 -23.99
C ARG A 7 -13.80 19.60 -24.68
N LEU A 8 -14.86 18.80 -24.55
CA LEU A 8 -14.99 17.52 -25.26
C LEU A 8 -15.12 17.73 -26.78
N ALA A 9 -15.95 18.69 -27.22
CA ALA A 9 -16.10 19.03 -28.62
C ALA A 9 -14.79 19.55 -29.23
N LEU A 10 -14.03 20.36 -28.49
CA LEU A 10 -12.70 20.80 -28.91
C LEU A 10 -11.73 19.60 -29.09
N ARG A 11 -11.69 18.68 -28.13
CA ARG A 11 -10.86 17.47 -28.20
C ARG A 11 -11.16 16.63 -29.45
N GLN A 12 -12.45 16.48 -29.78
CA GLN A 12 -12.90 15.75 -30.96
C GLN A 12 -12.51 16.47 -32.26
N ARG A 13 -12.80 17.78 -32.36
CA ARG A 13 -12.47 18.61 -33.54
C ARG A 13 -10.97 18.59 -33.88
N LEU A 14 -10.12 18.67 -32.85
CA LEU A 14 -8.66 18.66 -33.01
C LEU A 14 -8.07 17.24 -33.15
N LYS A 15 -8.90 16.19 -33.09
CA LYS A 15 -8.45 14.78 -33.15
C LYS A 15 -7.32 14.47 -32.16
N CYS A 16 -7.42 15.01 -30.94
CA CYS A 16 -6.38 14.86 -29.93
C CYS A 16 -6.11 13.38 -29.60
N ARG A 17 -4.85 13.03 -29.36
CA ARG A 17 -4.45 11.71 -28.86
C ARG A 17 -5.03 11.44 -27.46
N SER A 18 -5.08 10.17 -27.08
CA SER A 18 -5.59 9.75 -25.76
C SER A 18 -4.59 10.07 -24.64
N PHE A 19 -5.07 10.10 -23.39
CA PHE A 19 -4.18 10.25 -22.24
C PHE A 19 -3.19 9.08 -22.11
N LYS A 20 -3.63 7.85 -22.45
CA LYS A 20 -2.74 6.68 -22.54
C LYS A 20 -1.59 6.94 -23.52
N TRP A 21 -1.88 7.45 -24.72
CA TRP A 21 -0.85 7.80 -25.70
C TRP A 21 0.13 8.84 -25.14
N TYR A 22 -0.37 9.86 -24.42
CA TYR A 22 0.48 10.86 -23.78
C TYR A 22 1.44 10.24 -22.76
N LEU A 23 0.94 9.36 -21.87
CA LEU A 23 1.78 8.68 -20.90
C LEU A 23 2.82 7.77 -21.56
N GLU A 24 2.46 7.11 -22.68
CA GLU A 24 3.37 6.18 -23.37
C GLU A 24 4.41 6.87 -24.26
N ASN A 25 4.12 8.09 -24.77
CA ASN A 25 4.92 8.72 -25.84
C ASN A 25 5.49 10.09 -25.45
N VAL A 26 4.90 10.79 -24.48
CA VAL A 26 5.32 12.16 -24.09
C VAL A 26 5.87 12.17 -22.66
N TYR A 27 5.31 11.38 -21.75
CA TYR A 27 5.75 11.32 -20.35
C TYR A 27 5.98 9.88 -19.84
N PRO A 28 6.84 9.10 -20.53
CA PRO A 28 7.07 7.68 -20.23
C PRO A 28 7.72 7.41 -18.86
N GLU A 29 8.39 8.41 -18.27
CA GLU A 29 8.99 8.32 -16.94
C GLU A 29 7.97 8.35 -15.80
N MET A 30 6.71 8.71 -16.08
CA MET A 30 5.65 8.70 -15.09
C MET A 30 5.43 7.27 -14.58
N ARG A 31 5.50 7.09 -13.26
CA ARG A 31 5.29 5.76 -12.67
C ARG A 31 3.81 5.40 -12.75
N VAL A 32 3.52 4.21 -13.28
CA VAL A 32 2.16 3.68 -13.40
C VAL A 32 1.99 2.47 -12.49
N TYR A 33 0.82 2.40 -11.89
CA TYR A 33 0.48 1.51 -10.79
C TYR A 33 -0.64 0.52 -11.20
N ASN A 34 -0.51 -0.08 -12.38
CA ASN A 34 -1.57 -0.89 -13.00
C ASN A 34 -1.91 -2.20 -12.24
N ASN A 35 -0.96 -2.76 -11.49
CA ASN A 35 -1.14 -3.99 -10.72
C ASN A 35 -1.79 -3.77 -9.34
N THR A 36 -2.44 -2.64 -9.08
CA THR A 36 -3.13 -2.40 -7.81
C THR A 36 -4.41 -3.23 -7.73
N LEU A 37 -4.57 -4.02 -6.67
CA LEU A 37 -5.85 -4.67 -6.38
C LEU A 37 -6.70 -3.82 -5.43
N THR A 38 -6.06 -3.30 -4.38
CA THR A 38 -6.73 -2.51 -3.34
C THR A 38 -5.78 -1.50 -2.73
N TYR A 39 -6.32 -0.40 -2.22
CA TYR A 39 -5.52 0.68 -1.66
C TYR A 39 -6.30 1.50 -0.62
N GLY A 40 -5.59 2.36 0.10
CA GLY A 40 -6.12 3.26 1.10
C GLY A 40 -5.69 2.87 2.51
N GLU A 41 -6.43 3.35 3.49
CA GLU A 41 -6.20 3.03 4.90
C GLU A 41 -6.35 1.52 5.15
N VAL A 42 -5.49 1.00 6.01
CA VAL A 42 -5.48 -0.41 6.42
C VAL A 42 -5.72 -0.51 7.90
N ARG A 43 -6.81 -1.19 8.28
CA ARG A 43 -7.29 -1.25 9.66
C ARG A 43 -7.36 -2.68 10.15
N ASN A 44 -7.03 -2.88 11.42
CA ASN A 44 -7.18 -4.16 12.10
C ASN A 44 -8.47 -4.19 12.92
N SER A 45 -9.16 -5.33 12.97
CA SER A 45 -10.40 -5.49 13.73
C SER A 45 -10.25 -5.28 15.25
N LYS A 46 -9.05 -5.50 15.83
CA LYS A 46 -8.76 -5.25 17.25
C LYS A 46 -8.45 -3.79 17.58
N ALA A 47 -8.16 -2.97 16.57
CA ALA A 47 -7.74 -1.58 16.73
C ALA A 47 -8.32 -0.72 15.60
N SER A 48 -9.65 -0.69 15.48
CA SER A 48 -10.35 -0.07 14.34
C SER A 48 -10.18 1.45 14.19
N ALA A 49 -9.77 2.13 15.27
CA ALA A 49 -9.43 3.55 15.28
C ALA A 49 -7.96 3.83 14.86
N TYR A 50 -7.15 2.79 14.68
CA TYR A 50 -5.75 2.87 14.30
C TYR A 50 -5.53 2.25 12.93
N CYS A 51 -4.64 2.88 12.18
CA CYS A 51 -4.29 2.52 10.82
C CYS A 51 -2.83 2.08 10.77
N LEU A 52 -2.53 1.16 9.86
CA LEU A 52 -1.16 0.89 9.45
C LEU A 52 -0.56 2.17 8.85
N ASP A 53 0.58 2.58 9.36
CA ASP A 53 1.21 3.85 9.03
C ASP A 53 2.70 3.63 8.75
N GLN A 54 3.23 4.35 7.77
CA GLN A 54 4.66 4.39 7.46
C GLN A 54 5.50 4.87 8.67
N GLY A 55 4.95 5.75 9.51
CA GLY A 55 5.70 6.44 10.54
C GLY A 55 6.57 7.56 9.95
N ALA A 56 7.74 7.79 10.55
CA ALA A 56 8.68 8.79 10.07
C ALA A 56 9.17 8.47 8.64
N GLU A 57 9.42 9.51 7.84
CA GLU A 57 9.78 9.35 6.42
C GLU A 57 11.09 8.57 6.24
N ASP A 58 12.08 8.89 7.07
CA ASP A 58 13.39 8.25 7.18
C ASP A 58 13.37 6.94 8.00
N GLY A 59 12.24 6.64 8.64
CA GLY A 59 12.03 5.42 9.41
C GLY A 59 12.01 4.15 8.54
N ASP A 60 12.41 3.04 9.15
CA ASP A 60 12.43 1.70 8.56
C ASP A 60 11.44 0.73 9.22
N ARG A 61 10.52 1.25 10.05
CA ARG A 61 9.53 0.45 10.78
C ARG A 61 8.13 1.03 10.59
N ALA A 62 7.23 0.19 10.09
CA ALA A 62 5.81 0.52 10.06
C ALA A 62 5.25 0.53 11.49
N ILE A 63 4.29 1.40 11.74
CA ILE A 63 3.66 1.58 13.04
C ILE A 63 2.13 1.46 12.93
N LEU A 64 1.47 1.49 14.09
CA LEU A 64 0.05 1.81 14.18
C LEU A 64 -0.10 3.24 14.68
N TYR A 65 -0.96 4.01 14.03
CA TYR A 65 -1.23 5.39 14.40
C TYR A 65 -2.73 5.70 14.26
N PRO A 66 -3.31 6.63 15.04
CA PRO A 66 -4.69 7.05 14.83
C PRO A 66 -4.97 7.38 13.36
N CYS A 67 -6.07 6.83 12.84
CA CYS A 67 -6.41 7.02 11.42
C CYS A 67 -6.69 8.50 11.12
N HIS A 68 -5.93 9.09 10.20
CA HIS A 68 -6.07 10.48 9.76
C HIS A 68 -6.10 10.65 8.23
N GLY A 69 -5.86 9.59 7.46
CA GLY A 69 -6.04 9.61 6.00
C GLY A 69 -5.00 10.41 5.21
N MET A 70 -3.83 10.69 5.82
CA MET A 70 -2.72 11.36 5.13
C MET A 70 -1.88 10.34 4.35
N SER A 71 -0.96 10.82 3.51
CA SER A 71 -0.15 9.96 2.63
C SER A 71 0.67 8.89 3.37
N SER A 72 1.08 9.12 4.62
CA SER A 72 1.78 8.10 5.43
C SER A 72 0.91 6.85 5.73
N GLN A 73 -0.42 6.99 5.69
CA GLN A 73 -1.41 5.92 5.89
C GLN A 73 -1.98 5.37 4.58
N LEU A 74 -1.43 5.82 3.45
CA LEU A 74 -1.77 5.23 2.17
C LEU A 74 -1.03 3.90 2.04
N VAL A 75 -1.80 2.81 1.96
CA VAL A 75 -1.26 1.50 1.63
C VAL A 75 -1.81 1.05 0.29
N ARG A 76 -0.99 0.33 -0.45
CA ARG A 76 -1.32 -0.29 -1.72
C ARG A 76 -1.00 -1.78 -1.62
N TYR A 77 -1.97 -2.61 -1.97
CA TYR A 77 -1.76 -4.04 -2.17
C TYR A 77 -1.74 -4.37 -3.67
N SER A 78 -0.64 -4.94 -4.14
CA SER A 78 -0.46 -5.31 -5.55
C SER A 78 -0.90 -6.74 -5.85
N ALA A 79 -1.11 -7.04 -7.14
CA ALA A 79 -1.40 -8.40 -7.63
C ALA A 79 -0.27 -9.41 -7.33
N ASP A 80 0.97 -8.92 -7.18
CA ASP A 80 2.12 -9.75 -6.83
C ASP A 80 2.15 -10.11 -5.33
N GLY A 81 1.35 -9.43 -4.52
CA GLY A 81 1.29 -9.60 -3.07
C GLY A 81 2.17 -8.61 -2.29
N LEU A 82 2.52 -7.46 -2.87
CA LEU A 82 3.28 -6.43 -2.16
C LEU A 82 2.32 -5.54 -1.36
N LEU A 83 2.64 -5.30 -0.09
CA LEU A 83 2.06 -4.23 0.71
C LEU A 83 3.02 -3.04 0.71
N GLN A 84 2.69 -1.99 -0.03
CA GLN A 84 3.51 -0.78 -0.14
C GLN A 84 2.86 0.34 0.68
N LEU A 85 3.64 0.98 1.55
CA LEU A 85 3.19 2.03 2.46
C LEU A 85 3.82 3.37 2.08
N GLY A 86 3.04 4.43 2.22
CA GLY A 86 3.50 5.80 2.03
C GLY A 86 3.01 6.46 0.74
N PRO A 87 3.52 7.67 0.45
CA PRO A 87 3.20 8.38 -0.78
C PRO A 87 3.66 7.57 -2.00
N LEU A 88 2.81 7.53 -3.03
CA LEU A 88 3.15 6.95 -4.32
C LEU A 88 4.13 7.88 -5.05
N GLY A 89 5.28 7.35 -5.47
CA GLY A 89 6.24 8.11 -6.25
C GLY A 89 5.67 8.49 -7.63
N SER A 90 5.89 9.73 -8.08
CA SER A 90 5.33 10.25 -9.33
C SER A 90 6.09 9.79 -10.58
N THR A 91 7.42 9.66 -10.50
CA THR A 91 8.28 9.26 -11.62
C THR A 91 9.25 8.15 -11.23
N ALA A 92 9.71 7.39 -12.23
CA ALA A 92 10.59 6.23 -12.04
C ALA A 92 11.90 6.52 -11.28
N PHE A 93 12.37 7.77 -11.27
CA PHE A 93 13.62 8.20 -10.63
C PHE A 93 13.42 8.82 -9.25
N LEU A 94 12.19 9.12 -8.83
CA LEU A 94 11.90 9.61 -7.49
C LEU A 94 11.59 8.43 -6.54
N PRO A 95 11.85 8.60 -5.23
CA PRO A 95 11.48 7.61 -4.22
C PRO A 95 10.02 7.20 -4.34
N ASP A 96 9.76 5.91 -4.17
CA ASP A 96 8.43 5.33 -4.12
C ASP A 96 8.12 4.86 -2.69
N SER A 97 6.86 4.53 -2.47
CA SER A 97 6.35 3.77 -1.34
C SER A 97 7.23 2.56 -1.01
N LYS A 98 7.45 2.34 0.29
CA LYS A 98 8.29 1.27 0.82
C LYS A 98 7.48 -0.02 0.93
N CYS A 99 8.09 -1.16 0.61
CA CYS A 99 7.50 -2.47 0.85
C CYS A 99 7.55 -2.83 2.34
N LEU A 100 6.46 -3.39 2.86
CA LEU A 100 6.43 -4.06 4.15
C LEU A 100 7.18 -5.39 4.06
N VAL A 101 8.12 -5.62 4.97
CA VAL A 101 9.02 -6.77 4.94
C VAL A 101 9.00 -7.52 6.26
N ASP A 102 8.87 -8.83 6.14
CA ASP A 102 9.13 -9.80 7.21
C ASP A 102 10.54 -10.39 7.03
N ASP A 103 11.47 -10.01 7.90
CA ASP A 103 12.85 -10.51 7.85
C ASP A 103 13.00 -11.97 8.32
N GLY A 104 11.96 -12.53 8.94
CA GLY A 104 11.91 -13.89 9.49
C GLY A 104 12.50 -14.06 10.89
N THR A 105 13.18 -13.05 11.42
CA THR A 105 13.90 -13.11 12.70
C THR A 105 13.34 -12.14 13.72
N GLY A 106 12.91 -10.96 13.27
CA GLY A 106 12.31 -9.93 14.08
C GLY A 106 10.84 -10.23 14.41
N ARG A 107 10.36 -9.54 15.44
CA ARG A 107 8.92 -9.44 15.77
C ARG A 107 8.25 -8.22 15.18
N MET A 108 8.99 -7.23 14.69
CA MET A 108 8.44 -6.01 14.10
C MET A 108 8.64 -6.05 12.58
N PRO A 109 7.62 -5.71 11.78
CA PRO A 109 7.82 -5.59 10.34
C PRO A 109 8.70 -4.37 10.02
N THR A 110 9.46 -4.46 8.93
CA THR A 110 10.30 -3.35 8.46
C THR A 110 9.77 -2.78 7.15
N LEU A 111 10.20 -1.56 6.82
CA LEU A 111 9.93 -0.88 5.56
C LEU A 111 11.23 -0.69 4.81
N LYS A 112 11.28 -1.21 3.58
CA LYS A 112 12.44 -1.10 2.70
C LYS A 112 11.99 -0.70 1.29
N ARG A 113 12.90 -0.11 0.50
CA ARG A 113 12.65 -0.03 -0.94
C ARG A 113 12.45 -1.43 -1.47
N CYS A 114 11.48 -1.60 -2.35
CA CYS A 114 11.11 -2.92 -2.81
C CYS A 114 12.30 -3.60 -3.50
N GLU A 115 13.06 -2.91 -4.36
CA GLU A 115 14.26 -3.47 -5.00
C GLU A 115 15.39 -3.88 -4.04
N ASP A 116 15.47 -3.29 -2.84
CA ASP A 116 16.55 -3.57 -1.88
C ASP A 116 16.32 -4.86 -1.06
N VAL A 117 15.19 -5.53 -1.24
CA VAL A 117 14.86 -6.74 -0.49
C VAL A 117 15.55 -7.95 -1.13
N ALA A 118 16.67 -8.36 -0.54
CA ALA A 118 17.53 -9.44 -1.05
C ALA A 118 16.79 -10.77 -1.33
N ARG A 119 15.84 -11.16 -0.48
CA ARG A 119 15.00 -12.34 -0.71
C ARG A 119 13.58 -11.90 -1.05
N PRO A 120 13.13 -12.00 -2.31
CA PRO A 120 11.84 -11.47 -2.75
C PRO A 120 10.65 -11.96 -1.93
N THR A 121 10.67 -13.20 -1.43
CA THR A 121 9.58 -13.76 -0.62
C THR A 121 9.34 -13.01 0.69
N GLN A 122 10.35 -12.32 1.24
CA GLN A 122 10.24 -11.57 2.51
C GLN A 122 9.34 -10.33 2.40
N ARG A 123 9.11 -9.81 1.20
CA ARG A 123 8.22 -8.67 0.93
C ARG A 123 6.84 -9.10 0.41
N LEU A 124 6.58 -10.41 0.27
CA LEU A 124 5.34 -10.93 -0.27
C LEU A 124 4.38 -11.34 0.84
N TRP A 125 3.13 -10.92 0.70
CA TRP A 125 2.06 -11.13 1.66
C TRP A 125 0.82 -11.68 0.96
N ASP A 126 0.20 -12.68 1.57
CA ASP A 126 -1.14 -13.12 1.22
C ASP A 126 -2.17 -12.33 2.02
N PHE A 127 -3.14 -11.76 1.31
CA PHE A 127 -4.20 -10.95 1.90
C PHE A 127 -5.54 -11.20 1.21
N THR A 128 -6.58 -11.33 2.02
CA THR A 128 -7.99 -11.26 1.59
C THR A 128 -8.74 -10.32 2.52
N GLN A 129 -9.79 -9.67 2.01
CA GLN A 129 -10.58 -8.72 2.80
C GLN A 129 -11.19 -9.40 4.02
N SER A 130 -11.07 -8.76 5.18
CA SER A 130 -11.49 -9.32 6.48
C SER A 130 -10.78 -10.63 6.85
N GLY A 131 -9.62 -10.90 6.25
CA GLY A 131 -8.74 -12.02 6.55
C GLY A 131 -7.43 -11.56 7.21
N PRO A 132 -6.54 -12.51 7.53
CA PRO A 132 -5.20 -12.19 7.99
C PRO A 132 -4.34 -11.62 6.85
N ILE A 133 -3.26 -10.95 7.22
CA ILE A 133 -2.16 -10.61 6.32
C ILE A 133 -1.02 -11.57 6.67
N VAL A 134 -0.67 -12.49 5.77
CA VAL A 134 0.25 -13.61 6.03
C VAL A 134 1.53 -13.44 5.21
N SER A 135 2.69 -13.50 5.85
CA SER A 135 3.99 -13.49 5.18
C SER A 135 4.18 -14.78 4.40
N ARG A 136 4.43 -14.69 3.09
CA ARG A 136 4.71 -15.87 2.25
C ARG A 136 6.04 -16.54 2.59
N ALA A 137 6.99 -15.79 3.15
CA ALA A 137 8.30 -16.34 3.52
C ALA A 137 8.25 -17.20 4.78
N THR A 138 7.39 -16.86 5.75
CA THR A 138 7.44 -17.45 7.09
C THR A 138 6.13 -18.08 7.56
N GLY A 139 5.01 -17.81 6.88
CA GLY A 139 3.67 -18.20 7.33
C GLY A 139 3.19 -17.43 8.57
N ARG A 140 3.95 -16.45 9.07
CA ARG A 140 3.56 -15.59 10.19
C ARG A 140 2.59 -14.50 9.73
N CYS A 141 1.79 -13.99 10.64
CA CYS A 141 0.81 -12.95 10.37
C CYS A 141 1.26 -11.58 10.88
N LEU A 142 0.89 -10.54 10.14
CA LEU A 142 0.86 -9.17 10.64
C LEU A 142 -0.28 -9.05 11.66
N GLU A 143 0.03 -8.65 12.88
CA GLU A 143 -0.87 -8.71 14.02
C GLU A 143 -0.68 -7.45 14.88
N VAL A 144 -1.72 -7.13 15.66
CA VAL A 144 -1.70 -6.08 16.68
C VAL A 144 -1.65 -6.73 18.06
N GLU A 145 -0.69 -6.33 18.89
CA GLU A 145 -0.61 -6.72 20.29
C GLU A 145 -0.75 -5.50 21.21
N MET A 146 -1.31 -5.71 22.41
CA MET A 146 -1.26 -4.72 23.46
C MET A 146 0.10 -4.77 24.14
N SER A 147 0.74 -3.61 24.32
CA SER A 147 2.04 -3.53 24.97
C SER A 147 2.17 -2.22 25.75
N LYS A 148 2.60 -2.31 27.01
CA LYS A 148 2.81 -1.14 27.86
C LYS A 148 3.90 -0.20 27.34
N ASP A 149 4.90 -0.75 26.66
CA ASP A 149 6.03 0.01 26.11
C ASP A 149 5.78 0.50 24.68
N ALA A 150 4.53 0.47 24.21
CA ALA A 150 4.18 0.89 22.85
C ALA A 150 3.38 2.19 22.87
N ASN A 151 3.57 3.02 21.85
CA ASN A 151 2.75 4.22 21.66
C ASN A 151 1.28 3.83 21.59
N PHE A 152 0.44 4.54 22.34
CA PHE A 152 -0.99 4.26 22.46
C PHE A 152 -1.34 2.87 23.00
N GLY A 153 -0.39 2.16 23.61
CA GLY A 153 -0.57 0.81 24.15
C GLY A 153 -0.70 -0.29 23.08
N LEU A 154 -0.45 0.02 21.81
CA LEU A 154 -0.62 -0.88 20.67
C LEU A 154 0.69 -1.04 19.91
N ARG A 155 1.06 -2.29 19.59
CA ARG A 155 2.25 -2.59 18.80
C ARG A 155 1.89 -3.42 17.58
N LEU A 156 2.44 -3.02 16.44
CA LEU A 156 2.42 -3.80 15.22
C LEU A 156 3.51 -4.87 15.28
N VAL A 157 3.13 -6.13 15.08
CA VAL A 157 4.05 -7.27 15.16
C VAL A 157 3.83 -8.28 14.05
N VAL A 158 4.85 -9.10 13.79
CA VAL A 158 4.79 -10.28 12.94
C VAL A 158 4.99 -11.51 13.82
N GLN A 159 3.97 -12.35 13.93
CA GLN A 159 3.97 -13.48 14.85
C GLN A 159 3.06 -14.63 14.37
N ARG A 160 2.92 -15.68 15.18
CA ARG A 160 1.96 -16.75 14.87
C ARG A 160 0.55 -16.17 14.71
N CYS A 161 -0.12 -16.58 13.65
CA CYS A 161 -1.47 -16.10 13.32
C CYS A 161 -2.45 -16.38 14.45
N SER A 162 -3.15 -15.34 14.91
CA SER A 162 -4.18 -15.42 15.94
C SER A 162 -5.60 -15.25 15.39
N GLY A 163 -5.73 -15.13 14.07
CA GLY A 163 -7.01 -14.91 13.38
C GLY A 163 -7.43 -13.44 13.31
N GLN A 164 -6.48 -12.50 13.48
CA GLN A 164 -6.78 -11.09 13.30
C GLN A 164 -7.15 -10.76 11.86
N LYS A 165 -8.06 -9.81 11.71
CA LYS A 165 -8.67 -9.45 10.43
C LYS A 165 -8.24 -8.06 10.05
N TRP A 166 -7.77 -7.91 8.81
CA TRP A 166 -7.38 -6.65 8.24
C TRP A 166 -8.33 -6.27 7.10
N MET A 167 -8.53 -4.96 6.92
CA MET A 167 -9.32 -4.41 5.83
C MET A 167 -8.57 -3.27 5.18
N ILE A 168 -8.58 -3.23 3.85
CA ILE A 168 -8.05 -2.14 3.03
C ILE A 168 -9.22 -1.42 2.38
N ARG A 169 -9.30 -0.10 2.57
CA ARG A 169 -10.54 0.70 2.34
C ARG A 169 -11.11 0.63 0.93
N ASN A 170 -10.30 0.75 -0.12
CA ASN A 170 -10.79 0.92 -1.50
C ASN A 170 -10.38 -0.27 -2.37
N TRP A 171 -11.32 -0.77 -3.18
CA TRP A 171 -11.07 -1.88 -4.11
C TRP A 171 -11.11 -1.40 -5.55
N ILE A 172 -10.14 -1.83 -6.37
CA ILE A 172 -10.19 -1.54 -7.81
C ILE A 172 -11.08 -2.58 -8.48
N LYS A 173 -12.20 -2.11 -9.04
CA LYS A 173 -13.01 -2.91 -9.95
C LYS A 173 -12.31 -2.93 -11.31
N HIS A 174 -11.66 -4.03 -11.66
CA HIS A 174 -11.26 -4.23 -13.05
C HIS A 174 -12.53 -4.42 -13.89
N ALA A 175 -12.73 -3.57 -14.90
CA ALA A 175 -13.78 -3.81 -15.88
C ALA A 175 -13.49 -5.16 -16.56
N ARG A 176 -14.46 -6.08 -16.53
CA ARG A 176 -14.41 -7.26 -17.39
C ARG A 176 -14.55 -6.73 -18.82
N HIS A 177 -13.48 -6.85 -19.61
CA HIS A 177 -13.51 -6.59 -21.03
C HIS A 177 -14.28 -7.68 -21.76
#